data_AF-A0A2J6H933-F1
#
_entry.id   AF-A0A2J6H933-F1
#
_cell.length_a   1.000
_cell.length_b   1.000
_cell.length_c   1.000
_cell.angle_alpha   90.00
_cell.angle_beta   90.00
_cell.angle_gamma   90.00
#
_symmetry.space_group_name_H-M   'P 1'
#
loop_
_entity.id
_entity.type
_entity.pdbx_description
1 polymer ?
#
loop_
_entity_poly.entity_id
_entity_poly.type
_entity_poly.pdbx_seq_one_letter_code
_entity_poly.pdbx_strand_id
1 'polypeptide(L)'
;MKKLTLLSLLLFLSFYCIAQDKQAIAKVMHQQQVDWSNGDLNAFMQSYWKSDSLVFIGKRGPVYGWQQALDNYKKGYPGKAAMGKLSFRLDKIQLLGKTDAFVMGAWHLAREKDNPIGYFTLWFKKINGKWLIVCDHSS
;
A
#
# COMPACT_ATOMS: atom_id res chain seq x y z
N MET A 1 -18.29 29.48 27.99
CA MET A 1 -16.88 29.02 28.10
C MET A 1 -16.75 27.49 28.01
N LYS A 2 -17.38 26.68 28.88
CA LYS A 2 -17.29 25.20 28.86
C LYS A 2 -17.68 24.52 27.53
N LYS A 3 -18.69 25.03 26.81
CA LYS A 3 -19.08 24.51 25.48
C LYS A 3 -18.05 24.82 24.38
N LEU A 4 -17.37 25.97 24.47
CA LEU A 4 -16.31 26.34 23.52
C LEU A 4 -15.05 25.48 23.73
N THR A 5 -14.70 25.19 25.00
CA THR A 5 -13.59 24.28 25.31
C THR A 5 -13.87 22.84 24.89
N LEU A 6 -15.10 22.34 25.04
CA LEU A 6 -15.48 20.99 24.59
C LEU A 6 -15.41 20.85 23.06
N LEU A 7 -15.85 21.88 22.33
CA LEU A 7 -15.81 21.89 20.87
C LEU A 7 -14.36 21.92 20.34
N SER A 8 -13.49 22.70 20.98
CA SER A 8 -12.05 22.73 20.66
C SER A 8 -11.41 21.35 20.85
N LEU A 9 -11.71 20.67 21.96
CA LEU A 9 -11.17 19.33 22.26
C LEU A 9 -11.57 18.27 21.21
N LEU A 10 -12.82 18.30 20.75
CA LEU A 10 -13.32 17.38 19.72
C LEU A 10 -12.65 17.60 18.36
N LEU A 11 -12.39 18.86 17.98
CA LEU A 11 -11.65 19.19 16.78
C LEU A 11 -10.23 18.60 16.84
N PHE A 12 -9.50 18.79 17.95
CA PHE A 12 -8.16 18.23 18.12
C PHE A 12 -8.11 16.70 17.99
N LEU A 13 -9.07 15.99 18.59
CA LEU A 13 -9.14 14.52 18.49
C LEU A 13 -9.34 14.03 17.05
N SER A 14 -10.15 14.75 16.27
CA SER A 14 -10.39 14.39 14.86
C SER A 14 -9.13 14.54 13.99
N PHE A 15 -8.36 15.62 14.18
CA PHE A 15 -7.09 15.82 13.47
C PHE A 15 -6.04 14.77 13.85
N TYR A 16 -6.00 14.36 15.13
CA TYR A 16 -5.06 13.35 15.60
C TYR A 16 -5.31 11.98 14.95
N CYS A 17 -6.58 11.58 14.83
CA CYS A 17 -6.97 10.33 14.17
C CYS A 17 -6.60 10.31 12.68
N ILE A 18 -6.82 11.42 11.97
CA ILE A 18 -6.46 11.56 10.54
C ILE A 18 -4.94 11.45 10.34
N ALA A 19 -4.16 12.13 11.17
CA ALA A 19 -2.70 12.07 11.10
C ALA A 19 -2.18 10.65 11.37
N GLN A 20 -2.74 9.98 12.39
CA GLN A 20 -2.39 8.61 12.75
C GLN A 20 -2.67 7.63 11.60
N ASP A 21 -3.81 7.75 10.91
CA ASP A 21 -4.16 6.86 9.81
C ASP A 21 -3.28 7.07 8.58
N LYS A 22 -2.96 8.32 8.23
CA LYS A 22 -1.98 8.60 7.17
C LYS A 22 -0.61 7.99 7.48
N GLN A 23 -0.15 8.14 8.73
CA GLN A 23 1.11 7.56 9.17
C GLN A 23 1.09 6.03 9.16
N ALA A 24 -0.03 5.41 9.55
CA ALA A 24 -0.20 3.96 9.50
C ALA A 24 -0.12 3.43 8.07
N ILE A 25 -0.76 4.10 7.10
CA ILE A 25 -0.67 3.75 5.68
C ILE A 25 0.76 3.92 5.16
N ALA A 26 1.43 5.03 5.48
CA ALA A 26 2.83 5.24 5.09
C ALA A 26 3.76 4.15 5.66
N LYS A 27 3.49 3.68 6.88
CA LYS A 27 4.21 2.56 7.50
C LYS A 27 3.99 1.25 6.75
N VAL A 28 2.77 0.96 6.29
CA VAL A 28 2.49 -0.23 5.45
C VAL A 28 3.30 -0.16 4.15
N MET A 29 3.29 0.99 3.46
CA MET A 29 4.08 1.18 2.24
C MET A 29 5.59 1.00 2.48
N HIS A 30 6.11 1.56 3.57
CA HIS A 30 7.52 1.39 3.94
C HIS A 30 7.86 -0.08 4.25
N GLN A 31 7.03 -0.79 5.01
CA GLN A 31 7.27 -2.20 5.31
C GLN A 31 7.25 -3.05 4.04
N GLN A 32 6.27 -2.81 3.16
CA GLN A 32 6.18 -3.47 1.86
C GLN A 32 7.46 -3.27 1.02
N GLN A 33 8.03 -2.05 1.02
CA GLN A 33 9.31 -1.75 0.36
C GLN A 33 10.47 -2.58 0.93
N VAL A 34 10.54 -2.70 2.26
CA VAL A 34 11.57 -3.48 2.97
C VAL A 34 11.45 -4.96 2.65
N ASP A 35 10.25 -5.52 2.74
CA ASP A 35 9.99 -6.94 2.50
C ASP A 35 10.34 -7.32 1.07
N TRP A 36 9.95 -6.50 0.09
CA TRP A 36 10.35 -6.68 -1.30
C TRP A 36 11.87 -6.67 -1.46
N SER A 37 12.54 -5.64 -0.92
CA SER A 37 13.99 -5.47 -1.07
C SER A 37 14.79 -6.57 -0.37
N ASN A 38 14.19 -7.25 0.62
CA ASN A 38 14.75 -8.42 1.26
C ASN A 38 14.54 -9.71 0.46
N GLY A 39 13.65 -9.70 -0.53
CA GLY A 39 13.27 -10.87 -1.33
C GLY A 39 12.15 -11.69 -0.71
N ASP A 40 11.43 -11.17 0.29
CA ASP A 40 10.37 -11.89 1.00
C ASP A 40 8.99 -11.56 0.40
N LEU A 41 8.60 -12.32 -0.61
CA LEU A 41 7.29 -12.17 -1.24
C LEU A 41 6.12 -12.50 -0.31
N ASN A 42 6.30 -13.40 0.66
CA ASN A 42 5.20 -13.74 1.57
C ASN A 42 4.93 -12.60 2.56
N ALA A 43 5.99 -11.97 3.07
CA ALA A 43 5.90 -10.77 3.89
C ALA A 43 5.36 -9.58 3.10
N PHE A 44 5.89 -9.33 1.88
CA PHE A 44 5.39 -8.31 0.97
C PHE A 44 3.87 -8.43 0.77
N MET A 45 3.38 -9.65 0.55
CA MET A 45 1.96 -9.90 0.34
C MET A 45 1.06 -9.67 1.58
N GLN A 46 1.61 -9.52 2.79
CA GLN A 46 0.82 -9.19 4.00
C GLN A 46 0.24 -7.77 4.00
N SER A 47 0.79 -6.90 3.16
CA SER A 47 0.24 -5.55 2.95
C SER A 47 -1.08 -5.53 2.18
N TYR A 48 -1.41 -6.63 1.48
CA TYR A 48 -2.61 -6.78 0.68
C TYR A 48 -3.71 -7.54 1.43
N TRP A 49 -4.95 -7.23 1.12
CA TRP A 49 -6.10 -7.93 1.68
C TRP A 49 -6.15 -9.37 1.19
N LYS A 50 -6.05 -10.32 2.12
CA LYS A 50 -6.15 -11.75 1.82
C LYS A 50 -7.61 -12.14 1.52
N SER A 51 -7.99 -11.98 0.25
CA SER A 51 -9.35 -12.18 -0.26
C SER A 51 -9.32 -12.47 -1.76
N ASP A 52 -10.35 -13.15 -2.25
CA ASP A 52 -10.58 -13.38 -3.68
C ASP A 52 -11.01 -12.10 -4.42
N SER A 53 -11.48 -11.09 -3.68
CA SER A 53 -11.83 -9.77 -4.23
C SER A 53 -10.66 -8.80 -4.34
N LEU A 54 -9.46 -9.14 -3.84
CA LEU A 54 -8.26 -8.33 -4.08
C LEU A 54 -8.02 -8.23 -5.58
N VAL A 55 -7.70 -7.04 -6.10
CA VAL A 55 -7.42 -6.86 -7.52
C VAL A 55 -6.09 -6.16 -7.77
N PHE A 56 -5.32 -6.69 -8.72
CA PHE A 56 -4.15 -6.06 -9.30
C PHE A 56 -4.45 -5.70 -10.75
N ILE A 57 -4.12 -4.49 -11.18
CA ILE A 57 -4.34 -3.99 -12.52
C ILE A 57 -2.99 -3.56 -13.08
N GLY A 58 -2.63 -4.08 -14.25
CA GLY A 58 -1.43 -3.66 -14.97
C GLY A 58 -1.62 -3.83 -16.48
N LYS A 59 -0.51 -3.91 -17.23
CA LYS A 59 -0.52 -3.97 -18.70
C LYS A 59 -1.43 -5.06 -19.31
N ARG A 60 -1.64 -6.17 -18.61
CA ARG A 60 -2.47 -7.31 -19.08
C ARG A 60 -3.92 -7.25 -18.62
N GLY A 61 -4.33 -6.17 -17.95
CA GLY A 61 -5.67 -6.05 -17.34
C GLY A 61 -5.71 -6.54 -15.90
N PRO A 62 -6.92 -6.68 -15.33
CA PRO A 62 -7.13 -7.03 -13.93
C PRO A 62 -6.87 -8.52 -13.64
N VAL A 63 -6.26 -8.79 -12.49
CA VAL A 63 -6.08 -10.10 -11.89
C VAL A 63 -6.69 -10.07 -10.49
N TYR A 64 -7.54 -11.04 -10.19
CA TYR A 64 -8.22 -11.14 -8.90
C TYR A 64 -7.64 -12.23 -8.01
N GLY A 65 -7.74 -12.00 -6.70
CA GLY A 65 -7.42 -12.96 -5.66
C GLY A 65 -5.98 -12.90 -5.14
N TRP A 66 -5.86 -12.94 -3.80
CA TRP A 66 -4.58 -12.87 -3.11
C TRP A 66 -3.63 -14.02 -3.48
N GLN A 67 -4.14 -15.25 -3.56
CA GLN A 67 -3.32 -16.42 -3.87
C GLN A 67 -2.80 -16.36 -5.33
N GLN A 68 -3.68 -16.02 -6.27
CA GLN A 68 -3.32 -15.86 -7.68
C GLN A 68 -2.26 -14.76 -7.87
N ALA A 69 -2.37 -13.65 -7.13
CA ALA A 69 -1.37 -12.59 -7.15
C ALA A 69 -0.01 -13.06 -6.62
N LEU A 70 0.02 -13.76 -5.47
CA LEU A 70 1.25 -14.32 -4.92
C LEU A 70 1.93 -15.28 -5.90
N ASP A 71 1.17 -16.17 -6.53
CA ASP A 71 1.72 -17.13 -7.49
C ASP A 71 2.26 -16.44 -8.76
N ASN A 72 1.59 -15.38 -9.21
CA ASN A 72 2.08 -14.53 -10.30
C ASN A 72 3.39 -13.80 -9.92
N TYR A 73 3.51 -13.29 -8.70
CA TYR A 73 4.76 -12.69 -8.21
C TYR A 73 5.88 -13.73 -8.17
N LYS A 74 5.64 -14.91 -7.59
CA LYS A 74 6.64 -16.00 -7.56
C LYS A 74 7.12 -16.40 -8.95
N LYS A 75 6.20 -16.45 -9.93
CA LYS A 75 6.52 -16.75 -11.33
C LYS A 75 7.32 -15.63 -12.01
N GLY A 76 6.96 -14.37 -11.75
CA GLY A 76 7.62 -13.21 -12.36
C GLY A 76 8.96 -12.86 -11.73
N TYR A 77 9.16 -13.20 -10.46
CA TYR A 77 10.31 -12.83 -9.65
C TYR A 77 10.89 -14.07 -8.94
N PRO A 78 11.63 -14.93 -9.66
CA PRO A 78 12.10 -16.23 -9.14
C PRO A 78 13.21 -16.13 -8.07
N GLY A 79 13.56 -14.92 -7.62
CA GLY A 79 14.54 -14.73 -6.56
C GLY A 79 14.92 -13.27 -6.33
N LYS A 80 15.73 -13.02 -5.29
CA LYS A 80 16.11 -11.68 -4.83
C LYS A 80 16.75 -10.81 -5.92
N ALA A 81 17.57 -11.41 -6.79
CA ALA A 81 18.20 -10.69 -7.90
C ALA A 81 17.16 -10.17 -8.92
N ALA A 82 16.10 -10.95 -9.18
CA ALA A 82 15.02 -10.54 -10.07
C ALA A 82 14.12 -9.47 -9.45
N MET A 83 13.97 -9.48 -8.12
CA MET A 83 13.20 -8.50 -7.35
C MET A 83 13.93 -7.15 -7.24
N GLY A 84 15.24 -7.16 -7.02
CA GLY A 84 16.02 -5.93 -6.83
C GLY A 84 15.66 -5.18 -5.55
N LYS A 85 16.05 -3.90 -5.52
CA LYS A 85 15.74 -2.98 -4.43
C LYS A 85 14.60 -2.05 -4.84
N LEU A 86 13.49 -2.12 -4.11
CA LEU A 86 12.32 -1.29 -4.34
C LEU A 86 12.42 0.01 -3.54
N SER A 87 11.99 1.10 -4.16
CA SER A 87 11.78 2.40 -3.52
C SER A 87 10.43 2.97 -3.94
N PHE A 88 9.68 3.53 -2.99
CA PHE A 88 8.46 4.27 -3.25
C PHE A 88 8.64 5.77 -3.01
N ARG A 89 8.02 6.58 -3.88
CA ARG A 89 7.74 7.99 -3.61
C ARG A 89 6.25 8.14 -3.42
N LEU A 90 5.81 8.52 -2.22
CA LEU A 90 4.40 8.70 -1.90
C LEU A 90 3.99 10.14 -2.24
N ASP A 91 3.34 10.31 -3.39
CA ASP A 91 2.91 11.63 -3.87
C ASP A 91 1.58 12.07 -3.20
N LYS A 92 0.73 11.10 -2.84
CA LYS A 92 -0.55 11.39 -2.18
C LYS A 92 -0.99 10.27 -1.24
N ILE A 93 -1.44 10.65 -0.04
CA ILE A 93 -2.24 9.82 0.86
C ILE A 93 -3.49 10.63 1.24
N GLN A 94 -4.63 10.24 0.70
CA GLN A 94 -5.92 10.88 0.93
C GLN A 94 -6.88 9.91 1.62
N LEU A 95 -7.26 10.21 2.86
CA LEU A 95 -8.37 9.51 3.50
C LEU A 95 -9.67 9.93 2.82
N LEU A 96 -10.50 8.94 2.44
CA LEU A 96 -11.81 9.14 1.82
C LEU A 96 -12.95 8.96 2.84
N GLY A 97 -12.64 8.39 4.01
CA GLY A 97 -13.54 8.17 5.13
C GLY A 97 -12.81 7.51 6.28
N LYS A 98 -13.56 6.91 7.22
CA LYS A 98 -12.99 6.20 8.37
C LYS A 98 -12.30 4.89 8.00
N THR A 99 -12.65 4.33 6.85
CA THR A 99 -12.29 2.97 6.44
C THR A 99 -11.61 2.90 5.09
N ASP A 100 -11.48 4.02 4.37
CA ASP A 100 -11.06 4.02 2.97
C ASP A 100 -10.05 5.14 2.74
N ALA A 101 -9.01 4.83 1.96
CA ALA A 101 -8.00 5.79 1.56
C ALA A 101 -7.53 5.53 0.13
N PHE A 102 -7.23 6.62 -0.57
CA PHE A 102 -6.58 6.64 -1.87
C PHE A 102 -5.10 6.99 -1.68
N VAL A 103 -4.21 6.18 -2.25
CA VAL A 103 -2.76 6.41 -2.23
C VAL A 103 -2.24 6.40 -3.65
N MET A 104 -1.35 7.32 -3.97
CA MET A 104 -0.73 7.42 -5.29
C MET A 104 0.74 7.79 -5.16
N GLY A 105 1.56 7.29 -6.07
CA GLY A 105 2.97 7.56 -6.06
C GLY A 105 3.71 6.96 -7.24
N ALA A 106 5.03 6.96 -7.12
CA ALA A 106 5.94 6.31 -8.05
C ALA A 106 6.70 5.17 -7.37
N TRP A 107 7.06 4.16 -8.15
CA TRP A 107 7.93 3.07 -7.74
C TRP A 107 9.18 3.04 -8.61
N HIS A 108 10.29 2.58 -8.03
CA HIS A 108 11.55 2.36 -8.72
C HIS A 108 12.15 1.04 -8.24
N LEU A 109 12.57 0.19 -9.19
CA LEU A 109 13.24 -1.08 -8.95
C LEU A 109 14.68 -0.99 -9.43
N ALA A 110 15.63 -0.89 -8.51
CA ALA A 110 17.04 -0.98 -8.87
C ALA A 110 17.48 -2.45 -8.92
N ARG A 111 17.90 -2.91 -10.10
CA ARG A 111 18.44 -4.26 -10.33
C ARG A 111 19.83 -4.16 -10.96
N GLU A 112 20.56 -5.26 -10.99
CA GLU A 112 21.91 -5.28 -11.60
C GLU A 112 21.90 -4.92 -13.09
N LYS A 113 20.83 -5.30 -13.81
CA LYS A 113 20.76 -5.19 -15.27
C LYS A 113 19.92 -4.02 -15.78
N ASP A 114 19.05 -3.46 -14.94
CA ASP A 114 18.14 -2.38 -15.32
C ASP A 114 17.57 -1.64 -14.09
N ASN A 115 16.83 -0.56 -14.35
CA ASN A 115 16.24 0.30 -13.32
C ASN A 115 14.78 0.68 -13.65
N PRO A 116 13.83 -0.27 -13.70
CA PRO A 116 12.46 0.04 -14.07
C PRO A 116 11.82 1.06 -13.10
N ILE A 117 11.07 2.00 -13.67
CA ILE A 117 10.27 2.98 -12.94
C ILE A 117 8.82 2.91 -13.41
N GLY A 118 7.91 3.34 -12.55
CA GLY A 118 6.52 3.48 -12.90
C GLY A 118 5.71 4.20 -11.84
N TYR A 119 4.40 4.16 -12.00
CA TYR A 119 3.44 4.80 -11.12
C TYR A 119 2.44 3.80 -10.58
N PHE A 120 1.84 4.14 -9.44
CA PHE A 120 0.78 3.34 -8.86
C PHE A 120 -0.35 4.19 -8.32
N THR A 121 -1.53 3.58 -8.25
CA THR A 121 -2.69 4.05 -7.50
C THR A 121 -3.23 2.88 -6.68
N LEU A 122 -3.42 3.09 -5.38
CA LEU A 122 -3.86 2.07 -4.44
C LEU A 122 -5.15 2.52 -3.75
N TRP A 123 -6.08 1.59 -3.64
CA TRP A 123 -7.19 1.69 -2.69
C TRP A 123 -6.84 0.90 -1.44
N PHE A 124 -6.73 1.62 -0.33
CA PHE A 124 -6.59 1.06 1.00
C PHE A 124 -7.94 0.96 1.69
N LYS A 125 -8.18 -0.17 2.36
CA LYS A 125 -9.29 -0.32 3.31
C LYS A 125 -8.80 -0.68 4.69
N LYS A 126 -9.48 -0.15 5.71
CA LYS A 126 -9.28 -0.50 7.11
C LYS A 126 -10.16 -1.70 7.44
N ILE A 127 -9.57 -2.88 7.52
CA ILE A 127 -10.25 -4.16 7.78
C ILE A 127 -9.73 -4.68 9.11
N ASN A 128 -10.63 -4.90 10.08
CA ASN A 128 -10.27 -5.33 11.44
C ASN A 128 -9.17 -4.47 12.08
N GLY A 129 -9.27 -3.14 11.90
CA GLY A 129 -8.34 -2.16 12.43
C GLY A 129 -7.00 -2.03 11.67
N LYS A 130 -6.77 -2.84 10.63
CA LYS A 130 -5.54 -2.81 9.83
C LYS A 130 -5.79 -2.19 8.45
N TRP A 131 -4.91 -1.30 8.02
CA TRP A 131 -4.91 -0.78 6.66
C TRP A 131 -4.30 -1.80 5.70
N LEU A 132 -5.08 -2.25 4.72
CA LEU A 132 -4.71 -3.24 3.72
C LEU A 132 -5.03 -2.71 2.33
N ILE A 133 -4.19 -3.04 1.35
CA ILE A 133 -4.44 -2.72 -0.07
C ILE A 133 -5.49 -3.70 -0.60
N VAL A 134 -6.56 -3.18 -1.19
CA VAL A 134 -7.64 -3.99 -1.80
C VAL A 134 -7.69 -3.86 -3.33
N CYS A 135 -7.08 -2.80 -3.88
CA CYS A 135 -6.89 -2.59 -5.31
C CYS A 135 -5.53 -1.94 -5.52
N ASP A 136 -4.73 -2.51 -6.42
CA ASP A 136 -3.42 -2.01 -6.82
C ASP A 136 -3.42 -1.86 -8.34
N HIS A 137 -3.35 -0.63 -8.82
CA HIS A 137 -3.15 -0.35 -10.24
C HIS A 137 -1.76 0.26 -10.42
N SER A 138 -0.90 -0.50 -11.09
CA SER A 138 0.50 -0.16 -11.31
C SER A 138 0.86 -0.23 -12.79
N SER A 139 1.53 0.81 -13.29
CA SER A 139 1.91 0.98 -14.71
C SER A 139 3.39 1.29 -14.86
#